data_AF-A0A1H8TIW9-F1
#
_entry.id   AF-A0A1H8TIW9-F1
#
_cell.length_a   1.000
_cell.length_b   1.000
_cell.length_c   1.000
_cell.angle_alpha   90.00
_cell.angle_beta   90.00
_cell.angle_gamma   90.00
#
_symmetry.space_group_name_H-M   'P 1'
#
loop_
_entity.id
_entity.type
_entity.pdbx_description
1 polymer ?
#
loop_
_entity_poly.entity_id
_entity_poly.type
_entity_poly.pdbx_seq_one_letter_code
_entity_poly.pdbx_strand_id
1 'polypeptide(L)' 'MKARIETIKTDMYKVFITGNADNVQLAKAYFLLAIPVLSIFFTFGHFKY' A
#
# COMPACT_ATOMS: atom_id res chain seq x y z
N MET A 1 12.30 3.35 -15.06
CA MET A 1 11.55 3.84 -13.88
C MET A 1 10.08 4.13 -14.16
N LYS A 2 9.72 4.86 -15.24
CA LYS A 2 8.31 5.13 -15.61
C LYS A 2 7.42 3.88 -15.64
N ALA A 3 7.85 2.82 -16.33
CA ALA A 3 7.10 1.57 -16.40
C ALA A 3 6.82 0.94 -15.02
N ARG A 4 7.75 1.06 -14.05
CA ARG A 4 7.55 0.50 -12.70
C ARG A 4 6.51 1.29 -11.89
N ILE A 5 6.45 2.61 -12.08
CA ILE A 5 5.45 3.46 -11.42
C ILE A 5 4.06 3.16 -11.99
N GLU A 6 3.94 2.96 -13.30
CA GLU A 6 2.68 2.57 -13.93
C GLU A 6 2.20 1.19 -13.45
N THR A 7 3.11 0.23 -13.26
CA THR A 7 2.79 -1.06 -12.66
C THR A 7 2.26 -0.89 -11.24
N ILE A 8 2.93 -0.12 -10.38
CA ILE A 8 2.48 0.12 -9.00
C ILE A 8 1.11 0.79 -8.97
N LYS A 9 0.88 1.79 -9.82
CA LYS A 9 -0.42 2.48 -9.94
C LYS A 9 -1.52 1.50 -10.34
N THR A 10 -1.24 0.63 -11.30
CA THR A 10 -2.19 -0.37 -11.78
C THR A 10 -2.49 -1.41 -10.70
N ASP A 11 -1.47 -1.90 -9.99
CA ASP A 11 -1.62 -2.85 -8.90
C ASP A 11 -2.45 -2.24 -7.76
N MET A 12 -2.19 -0.98 -7.38
CA MET A 12 -2.99 -0.26 -6.38
C MET A 12 -4.43 -0.06 -6.83
N TYR A 13 -4.66 0.32 -8.09
CA TYR A 13 -6.02 0.46 -8.63
C TYR A 13 -6.78 -0.87 -8.57
N LYS A 14 -6.10 -1.98 -8.89
CA LYS A 14 -6.70 -3.31 -8.82
C LYS A 14 -7.08 -3.72 -7.40
N VAL A 15 -6.21 -3.41 -6.43
CA VAL A 15 -6.41 -3.75 -5.02
C VAL A 15 -7.50 -2.89 -4.39
N PHE A 16 -7.47 -1.56 -4.59
CA PHE A 16 -8.35 -0.65 -3.85
C PHE A 16 -9.66 -0.31 -4.57
N ILE A 17 -9.71 -0.39 -5.91
CA ILE A 17 -10.88 0.06 -6.69
C ILE A 17 -11.62 -1.11 -7.32
N THR A 18 -10.95 -1.94 -8.12
CA THR A 18 -11.65 -3.01 -8.87
C THR A 18 -11.84 -4.29 -8.09
N GLY A 19 -11.11 -4.49 -6.98
CA GLY A 19 -11.25 -5.66 -6.11
C GLY A 19 -10.87 -6.99 -6.76
N ASN A 20 -10.17 -6.99 -7.91
CA ASN A 20 -9.78 -8.20 -8.66
C ASN A 20 -8.29 -8.53 -8.56
N ALA A 21 -7.62 -8.04 -7.53
CA ALA A 21 -6.18 -8.21 -7.39
C ALA A 21 -5.79 -9.64 -7.01
N ASP A 22 -4.74 -10.15 -7.66
CA ASP A 22 -4.11 -11.40 -7.28
C ASP A 22 -3.40 -11.26 -5.92
N ASN A 23 -3.21 -12.38 -5.21
CA ASN A 23 -2.54 -12.43 -3.90
C ASN A 23 -1.16 -11.73 -3.92
N VAL A 24 -0.43 -11.80 -5.04
CA VAL A 24 0.87 -11.14 -5.21
C VAL A 24 0.74 -9.62 -5.34
N GLN A 25 -0.27 -9.13 -6.06
CA GLN A 25 -0.53 -7.69 -6.20
C GLN A 25 -1.00 -7.10 -4.87
N LEU A 26 -1.85 -7.85 -4.16
CA LEU A 26 -2.33 -7.52 -2.83
C LEU A 26 -1.17 -7.40 -1.82
N ALA A 27 -0.28 -8.40 -1.77
CA ALA A 27 0.90 -8.38 -0.90
C ALA A 27 1.82 -7.19 -1.20
N LYS A 28 2.07 -6.89 -2.49
CA LYS A 28 2.87 -5.72 -2.90
C LYS A 28 2.25 -4.40 -2.46
N ALA A 29 0.93 -4.24 -2.62
CA ALA A 29 0.22 -3.04 -2.21
C ALA A 29 0.26 -2.85 -0.68
N TYR A 30 0.04 -3.92 0.10
CA TYR A 30 0.15 -3.84 1.56
C TYR A 30 1.56 -3.54 2.04
N PHE A 31 2.59 -4.11 1.41
CA PHE A 31 3.98 -3.83 1.76
C PHE A 31 4.35 -2.37 1.47
N LEU A 32 3.86 -1.82 0.36
CA LEU A 32 4.03 -0.41 0.01
C LEU A 32 3.34 0.51 1.02
N LEU A 33 2.14 0.14 1.48
CA LEU A 33 1.37 0.91 2.46
C LEU A 33 1.86 0.73 3.90
N ALA A 34 2.64 -0.31 4.20
CA ALA A 34 3.13 -0.56 5.55
C ALA A 34 3.90 0.65 6.11
N ILE A 35 4.79 1.25 5.30
CA ILE A 35 5.58 2.41 5.71
C ILE A 35 4.68 3.60 6.08
N PRO A 36 3.80 4.12 5.18
CA PRO A 36 2.96 5.26 5.52
C PRO A 36 1.98 4.97 6.65
N VAL A 37 1.45 3.75 6.75
CA VAL A 37 0.59 3.34 7.86
C VAL A 37 1.35 3.38 9.19
N LEU A 38 2.55 2.81 9.24
CA LEU A 38 3.41 2.87 10.42
C LEU A 38 3.82 4.31 10.76
N SER A 39 4.07 5.16 9.77
CA SER A 39 4.33 6.59 9.99
C SER A 39 3.13 7.29 10.64
N ILE A 40 1.91 7.01 10.17
CA ILE A 40 0.69 7.57 10.77
C ILE A 40 0.55 7.07 12.22
N PHE A 41 0.73 5.78 12.47
CA PHE A 41 0.70 5.24 13.82
C PHE A 41 1.79 5.82 14.72
N PHE A 42 2.98 6.09 14.20
CA PHE A 42 4.05 6.70 15.01
C PHE A 42 3.79 8.17 15.32
N THR A 43 3.33 8.94 14.33
CA THR A 43 3.10 10.39 14.46
C THR A 43 1.82 10.71 15.24
N PHE A 44 0.75 9.95 15.04
CA PHE A 44 -0.56 10.21 15.64
C PHE A 44 -0.97 9.16 16.67
N GLY A 45 -0.22 8.06 16.81
CA GLY A 45 -0.46 7.10 17.87
C GLY A 45 -0.09 7.71 19.22
N HIS A 46 -1.09 7.89 20.07
CA HIS A 46 -0.87 8.19 21.47
C HIS A 46 -0.46 6.89 22.18
N PHE A 47 0.83 6.57 22.14
CA PHE A 47 1.40 5.52 22.98
C PHE A 47 1.42 6.02 24.42
N LYS A 48 0.34 5.77 25.15
CA LYS A 48 0.28 5.97 26.59
C LYS A 48 1.27 4.98 27.22
N TYR A 49 2.45 5.48 27.60
CA TYR A 49 3.28 4.82 28.61
C TYR A 49 2.58 4.89 29.96
#